data_AF-A0A4U1EYD0-F1
#
_entry.id   AF-A0A4U1EYD0-F1
#
_cell.length_a   1.000
_cell.length_b   1.000
_cell.length_c   1.000
_cell.angle_alpha   90.00
_cell.angle_beta   90.00
_cell.angle_gamma   90.00
#
_symmetry.space_group_name_H-M   'P 1'
#
loop_
_entity.id
_entity.type
_entity.pdbx_description
1 polymer ?
#
loop_
_entity_poly.entity_id
_entity_poly.type
_entity_poly.pdbx_seq_one_letter_code
_entity_poly.pdbx_strand_id
1 'polypeptide(L)'
;MDWLTSNSRQVFGVILERCITIVLDCGGMLEEELNLCRDALVMVLQEQVAHIAKFNIIWVSQEPVKWQEGAVPVTAQSIAAAVSWVEKSPFELALSQASRLDALLEAGKDESVESIYYFVVGDVPEESKELLLQGALEVPYPVRTVSFNARREGTTAFLKDLSAKTRSR
;
A
#
# COMPACT_ATOMS: atom_id res chain seq x y z
N MET A 1 -15.29 7.39 -22.92
CA MET A 1 -15.21 5.94 -22.62
C MET A 1 -14.11 5.85 -21.57
N ASP A 2 -14.41 6.28 -20.34
CA ASP A 2 -13.38 6.71 -19.36
C ASP A 2 -13.56 6.04 -17.99
N TRP A 3 -14.21 4.87 -17.96
CA TRP A 3 -14.45 4.10 -16.73
C TRP A 3 -13.17 3.51 -16.13
N LEU A 4 -12.09 3.44 -16.91
CA LEU A 4 -10.76 2.99 -16.49
C LEU A 4 -9.98 4.07 -15.71
N THR A 5 -10.41 5.33 -15.77
CA THR A 5 -9.72 6.48 -15.15
C THR A 5 -10.59 7.21 -14.11
N SER A 6 -11.74 6.68 -13.73
CA SER A 6 -12.61 7.26 -12.71
C SER A 6 -12.34 6.67 -11.33
N ASN A 7 -12.41 7.52 -10.29
CA ASN A 7 -12.44 7.14 -8.86
C ASN A 7 -11.22 6.32 -8.41
N SER A 8 -11.41 5.19 -7.72
CA SER A 8 -10.32 4.36 -7.18
C SER A 8 -9.31 3.89 -8.23
N ARG A 9 -9.74 3.73 -9.49
CA ARG A 9 -8.86 3.29 -10.58
C ARG A 9 -7.86 4.34 -11.01
N GLN A 10 -8.14 5.61 -10.78
CA GLN A 10 -7.16 6.67 -10.97
C GLN A 10 -6.00 6.55 -9.97
N VAL A 11 -6.27 6.00 -8.78
CA VAL A 11 -5.29 5.83 -7.72
C VAL A 11 -4.55 4.51 -7.90
N PHE A 12 -5.25 3.36 -7.85
CA PHE A 12 -4.63 2.03 -7.80
C PHE A 12 -4.51 1.34 -9.18
N GLY A 13 -5.03 1.94 -10.25
CA GLY A 13 -5.31 1.19 -11.47
C GLY A 13 -6.37 0.13 -11.21
N VAL A 14 -6.22 -1.05 -11.83
CA VAL A 14 -7.12 -2.20 -11.60
C VAL A 14 -6.38 -3.24 -10.75
N ILE A 15 -6.99 -3.61 -9.62
CA ILE A 15 -6.55 -4.76 -8.80
C ILE A 15 -7.00 -6.05 -9.48
N LEU A 16 -6.04 -6.93 -9.83
CA LEU A 16 -6.32 -8.17 -10.56
C LEU A 16 -6.28 -9.41 -9.67
N GLU A 17 -5.58 -9.31 -8.54
CA GLU A 17 -5.36 -10.37 -7.57
C GLU A 17 -6.59 -10.60 -6.70
N ARG A 18 -6.75 -11.83 -6.23
CA ARG A 18 -7.84 -12.22 -5.34
C ARG A 18 -7.46 -12.11 -3.87
N CYS A 19 -6.16 -12.18 -3.53
CA CYS A 19 -5.67 -12.02 -2.16
C CYS A 19 -4.51 -11.03 -2.13
N ILE A 20 -4.68 -9.90 -1.45
CA ILE A 20 -3.66 -8.84 -1.42
C ILE A 20 -3.38 -8.35 -0.01
N THR A 21 -2.20 -7.76 0.19
CA THR A 21 -1.93 -6.91 1.34
C THR A 21 -1.58 -5.51 0.85
N ILE A 22 -2.25 -4.49 1.38
CA ILE A 22 -1.92 -3.09 1.11
C ILE A 22 -0.94 -2.62 2.20
N VAL A 23 0.27 -2.23 1.82
CA VAL A 23 1.25 -1.62 2.71
C VAL A 23 1.20 -0.11 2.51
N LEU A 24 0.77 0.63 3.52
CA LEU A 24 0.58 2.08 3.48
C LEU A 24 1.82 2.80 4.04
N ASP A 25 2.56 3.49 3.17
CA ASP A 25 3.70 4.35 3.52
C ASP A 25 3.29 5.83 3.46
N CYS A 26 3.04 6.40 4.64
CA CYS A 26 2.72 7.83 4.82
C CYS A 26 3.92 8.68 5.25
N GLY A 27 5.15 8.15 5.22
CA GLY A 27 6.30 8.87 5.78
C GLY A 27 6.77 10.07 4.95
N GLY A 28 6.21 10.26 3.75
CA GLY A 28 6.41 11.45 2.92
C GLY A 28 5.16 12.35 2.86
N MET A 29 4.10 12.04 3.60
CA MET A 29 2.81 12.73 3.53
C MET A 29 2.89 14.09 4.24
N LEU A 30 2.27 15.11 3.65
CA LEU A 30 2.01 16.38 4.32
C LEU A 30 0.73 16.28 5.17
N GLU A 31 0.63 17.05 6.25
CA GLU A 31 -0.51 16.99 7.15
C GLU A 31 -1.85 17.25 6.43
N GLU A 32 -1.86 18.18 5.47
CA GLU A 32 -3.03 18.48 4.63
C GLU A 32 -3.45 17.34 3.68
N GLU A 33 -2.57 16.36 3.41
CA GLU A 33 -2.83 15.22 2.53
C GLU A 33 -3.51 14.06 3.26
N LEU A 34 -3.58 14.10 4.60
CA LEU A 34 -4.11 13.02 5.43
C LEU A 34 -5.54 12.62 5.05
N ASN A 35 -6.44 13.60 4.92
CA ASN A 35 -7.84 13.32 4.59
C ASN A 35 -7.97 12.80 3.16
N LEU A 36 -7.21 13.37 2.21
CA LEU A 36 -7.20 12.90 0.82
C LEU A 36 -6.68 11.46 0.70
N CYS A 37 -5.64 11.11 1.46
CA CYS A 37 -5.13 9.76 1.54
C CYS A 37 -6.18 8.79 2.09
N ARG A 38 -6.87 9.15 3.18
CA ARG A 38 -7.95 8.33 3.75
C ARG A 38 -9.07 8.14 2.76
N ASP A 39 -9.57 9.21 2.15
CA ASP A 39 -10.64 9.16 1.17
C ASP A 39 -10.27 8.26 -0.03
N ALA A 40 -9.03 8.38 -0.53
CA ALA A 40 -8.53 7.53 -1.60
C ALA A 40 -8.49 6.06 -1.19
N LEU A 41 -7.99 5.74 0.01
CA LEU A 41 -7.93 4.37 0.50
C LEU A 41 -9.33 3.79 0.77
N VAL A 42 -10.24 4.57 1.35
CA VAL A 42 -11.64 4.18 1.55
C VAL A 42 -12.33 3.89 0.22
N MET A 43 -12.12 4.74 -0.78
CA MET A 43 -12.65 4.54 -2.13
C MET A 43 -12.11 3.26 -2.76
N VAL A 44 -10.81 2.97 -2.62
CA VAL A 44 -10.19 1.71 -3.09
C VAL A 44 -10.77 0.48 -2.36
N LEU A 45 -10.97 0.59 -1.05
CA LEU A 45 -11.56 -0.49 -0.26
C LEU A 45 -12.98 -0.82 -0.74
N GLN A 46 -13.80 0.21 -0.95
CA GLN A 46 -15.21 0.06 -1.32
C GLN A 46 -15.42 -0.33 -2.79
N GLU A 47 -14.60 0.18 -3.71
CA GLU A 47 -14.81 0.00 -5.15
C GLU A 47 -13.99 -1.13 -5.78
N GLN A 48 -12.90 -1.57 -5.15
CA GLN A 48 -12.03 -2.62 -5.71
C GLN A 48 -11.83 -3.78 -4.74
N VAL A 49 -11.37 -3.51 -3.51
CA VAL A 49 -11.09 -4.58 -2.53
C VAL A 49 -12.37 -5.31 -2.12
N ALA A 50 -13.52 -4.65 -2.10
CA ALA A 50 -14.82 -5.28 -1.86
C ALA A 50 -15.17 -6.39 -2.88
N HIS A 51 -14.44 -6.51 -3.99
CA HIS A 51 -14.67 -7.48 -5.05
C HIS A 51 -13.58 -8.58 -5.16
N ILE A 52 -12.57 -8.57 -4.30
CA ILE A 52 -11.56 -9.62 -4.24
C ILE A 52 -11.91 -10.67 -3.17
N ALA A 53 -11.12 -11.73 -3.01
CA ALA A 53 -11.42 -12.81 -2.06
C ALA A 53 -10.98 -12.49 -0.63
N LYS A 54 -9.76 -11.96 -0.47
CA LYS A 54 -9.16 -11.67 0.84
C LYS A 54 -8.28 -10.43 0.79
N PHE A 55 -8.13 -9.75 1.92
CA PHE A 55 -7.21 -8.62 2.01
C PHE A 55 -6.69 -8.38 3.43
N ASN A 56 -5.56 -7.68 3.51
CA ASN A 56 -5.10 -7.04 4.74
C ASN A 56 -4.55 -5.64 4.46
N ILE A 57 -4.38 -4.85 5.52
CA ILE A 57 -3.73 -3.54 5.47
C ILE A 57 -2.64 -3.51 6.54
N ILE A 58 -1.45 -3.06 6.16
CA ILE A 58 -0.32 -2.82 7.07
C ILE A 58 0.09 -1.37 6.90
N TRP A 59 0.19 -0.64 8.00
CA TRP A 59 0.69 0.72 8.00
C TRP A 59 2.17 0.72 8.40
N VAL A 60 2.99 1.46 7.66
CA VAL A 60 4.40 1.66 7.97
C VAL A 60 4.51 2.56 9.20
N SER A 61 5.12 2.03 10.26
CA SER A 61 5.38 2.68 11.55
C SER A 61 6.69 2.15 12.13
N GLN A 62 7.16 2.66 13.27
CA GLN A 62 8.38 2.14 13.92
C GLN A 62 8.32 0.61 14.10
N GLU A 63 7.16 0.11 14.51
CA GLU A 63 6.78 -1.30 14.43
C GLU A 63 5.57 -1.39 13.50
N PRO A 64 5.56 -2.24 12.45
CA PRO A 64 4.45 -2.28 11.49
C PRO A 64 3.10 -2.54 12.16
N VAL A 65 2.15 -1.61 12.00
CA VAL A 65 0.81 -1.76 12.57
C VAL A 65 -0.10 -2.42 11.54
N LYS A 66 -0.62 -3.59 11.89
CA LYS A 66 -1.52 -4.36 11.04
C LYS A 66 -2.97 -4.12 11.41
N TRP A 67 -3.85 -4.05 10.41
CA TRP A 67 -5.30 -4.07 10.67
C TRP A 67 -5.78 -5.44 11.17
N GLN A 68 -5.24 -6.52 10.59
CA GLN A 68 -5.44 -7.91 11.00
C GLN A 68 -4.10 -8.66 10.98
N GLU A 69 -4.01 -9.81 11.64
CA GLU A 69 -2.76 -10.61 11.65
C GLU A 69 -2.37 -11.15 10.26
N GLY A 70 -3.35 -11.31 9.36
CA GLY A 70 -3.17 -11.75 7.97
C GLY A 70 -4.39 -11.43 7.12
N ALA A 71 -4.40 -11.85 5.86
CA ALA A 71 -5.46 -11.58 4.90
C ALA A 71 -6.76 -12.27 5.29
N VAL A 72 -7.80 -11.46 5.54
CA VAL A 72 -9.13 -11.92 5.93
C VAL A 72 -10.09 -11.93 4.75
N PRO A 73 -11.11 -12.81 4.74
CA PRO A 73 -12.14 -12.82 3.71
C PRO A 73 -12.84 -11.46 3.56
N VAL A 74 -13.09 -11.09 2.31
CA VAL A 74 -13.88 -9.91 1.96
C VAL A 74 -15.35 -10.18 2.26
N THR A 75 -15.93 -9.33 3.11
CA THR A 75 -17.34 -9.29 3.49
C THR A 75 -17.73 -7.83 3.71
N ALA A 76 -19.02 -7.50 3.70
CA ALA A 76 -19.48 -6.15 4.02
C ALA A 76 -18.98 -5.68 5.41
N GLN A 77 -18.91 -6.61 6.38
CA GLN A 77 -18.41 -6.32 7.73
C GLN A 77 -16.90 -6.06 7.74
N SER A 78 -16.11 -6.88 7.04
CA SER A 78 -14.65 -6.71 7.02
C SER A 78 -14.24 -5.43 6.28
N ILE A 79 -14.94 -5.06 5.20
CA ILE A 79 -14.75 -3.77 4.52
C ILE A 79 -15.11 -2.60 5.45
N ALA A 80 -16.27 -2.62 6.11
CA ALA A 80 -16.66 -1.56 7.04
C ALA A 80 -15.69 -1.42 8.22
N ALA A 81 -15.18 -2.54 8.75
CA ALA A 81 -14.19 -2.55 9.81
C ALA A 81 -12.83 -1.98 9.35
N ALA A 82 -12.38 -2.31 8.15
CA ALA A 82 -11.16 -1.75 7.56
C ALA A 82 -11.30 -0.24 7.32
N VAL A 83 -12.42 0.23 6.78
CA VAL A 83 -12.72 1.66 6.61
C VAL A 83 -12.65 2.38 7.95
N SER A 84 -13.33 1.85 8.98
CA SER A 84 -13.30 2.47 10.31
C SER A 84 -11.90 2.48 10.92
N TRP A 85 -11.07 1.46 10.64
CA TRP A 85 -9.67 1.44 11.06
C TRP A 85 -8.86 2.53 10.36
N VAL A 86 -8.96 2.67 9.03
CA VAL A 86 -8.28 3.72 8.24
C VAL A 86 -8.64 5.13 8.73
N GLU A 87 -9.92 5.39 9.00
CA GLU A 87 -10.40 6.69 9.48
C GLU A 87 -9.86 7.05 10.88
N LYS A 88 -9.64 6.05 11.73
CA LYS A 88 -9.16 6.22 13.11
C LYS A 88 -7.62 6.17 13.24
N SER A 89 -6.93 5.66 12.23
CA SER A 89 -5.47 5.51 12.26
C SER A 89 -4.77 6.86 12.27
N PRO A 90 -3.86 7.14 13.23
CA PRO A 90 -3.25 8.46 13.37
C PRO A 90 -2.25 8.81 12.25
N PHE A 91 -1.77 7.81 11.49
CA PHE A 91 -0.75 7.94 10.43
C PHE A 91 0.40 8.89 10.80
N GLU A 92 1.32 8.42 11.63
CA GLU A 92 2.57 9.11 11.96
C GLU A 92 3.40 9.45 10.70
N LEU A 93 3.84 10.71 10.63
CA LEU A 93 4.49 11.30 9.46
C LEU A 93 6.03 11.15 9.45
N ALA A 94 6.63 10.59 10.51
CA ALA A 94 8.08 10.49 10.66
C ALA A 94 8.52 9.03 10.77
N LEU A 95 9.07 8.49 9.68
CA LEU A 95 9.40 7.06 9.59
C LEU A 95 10.82 6.85 9.10
N SER A 96 11.52 5.93 9.76
CA SER A 96 12.88 5.51 9.39
C SER A 96 12.89 4.66 8.12
N GLN A 97 14.09 4.42 7.56
CA GLN A 97 14.26 3.50 6.43
C GLN A 97 13.90 2.05 6.83
N ALA A 98 14.32 1.63 8.03
CA ALA A 98 14.07 0.29 8.57
C ALA A 98 12.58 0.00 8.69
N SER A 99 11.80 0.98 9.16
CA SER A 99 10.34 0.88 9.29
C SER A 99 9.64 0.46 7.98
N ARG A 100 10.09 0.99 6.84
CA ARG A 100 9.51 0.68 5.53
C ARG A 100 9.84 -0.74 5.08
N LEU A 101 11.07 -1.17 5.31
CA LEU A 101 11.51 -2.54 5.05
C LEU A 101 10.74 -3.54 5.91
N ASP A 102 10.63 -3.27 7.21
CA ASP A 102 9.96 -4.15 8.16
C ASP A 102 8.49 -4.37 7.78
N ALA A 103 7.80 -3.32 7.33
CA ALA A 103 6.42 -3.42 6.87
C ALA A 103 6.26 -4.24 5.59
N LEU A 104 7.19 -4.12 4.63
CA LEU A 104 7.21 -4.94 3.41
C LEU A 104 7.48 -6.41 3.73
N LEU A 105 8.47 -6.67 4.58
CA LEU A 105 8.81 -8.03 5.02
C LEU A 105 7.65 -8.65 5.82
N GLU A 106 6.99 -7.88 6.69
CA GLU A 106 5.81 -8.31 7.45
C GLU A 106 4.66 -8.71 6.50
N ALA A 107 4.39 -7.90 5.47
CA ALA A 107 3.41 -8.26 4.45
C ALA A 107 3.79 -9.54 3.68
N GLY A 108 5.08 -9.80 3.52
CA GLY A 108 5.60 -11.02 2.88
C GLY A 108 5.50 -12.29 3.72
N LYS A 109 5.20 -12.20 5.02
CA LYS A 109 5.04 -13.38 5.90
C LYS A 109 3.71 -14.11 5.69
N ASP A 110 2.72 -13.45 5.10
CA ASP A 110 1.42 -14.06 4.83
C ASP A 110 1.49 -14.92 3.56
N GLU A 111 1.50 -16.24 3.75
CA GLU A 111 1.54 -17.23 2.67
C GLU A 111 0.29 -17.27 1.79
N SER A 112 -0.78 -16.60 2.18
CA SER A 112 -2.03 -16.59 1.42
C SER A 112 -2.10 -15.49 0.37
N VAL A 113 -1.16 -14.53 0.38
CA VAL A 113 -1.17 -13.33 -0.47
C VAL A 113 -0.63 -13.62 -1.86
N GLU A 114 -1.30 -13.10 -2.89
CA GLU A 114 -0.86 -13.18 -4.28
C GLU A 114 0.02 -11.99 -4.67
N SER A 115 -0.18 -10.82 -4.05
CA SER A 115 0.63 -9.62 -4.27
C SER A 115 0.51 -8.61 -3.13
N ILE A 116 1.59 -7.85 -2.96
CA ILE A 116 1.63 -6.70 -2.04
C ILE A 116 1.44 -5.42 -2.84
N TYR A 117 0.50 -4.58 -2.42
CA TYR A 117 0.30 -3.24 -2.94
C TYR A 117 0.99 -2.22 -2.03
N TYR A 118 2.18 -1.76 -2.42
CA TYR A 118 2.94 -0.73 -1.72
C TYR A 118 2.41 0.66 -2.08
N PHE A 119 1.54 1.20 -1.23
CA PHE A 119 0.87 2.48 -1.41
C PHE A 119 1.63 3.60 -0.70
N VAL A 120 2.31 4.43 -1.49
CA VAL A 120 3.17 5.51 -1.01
C VAL A 120 2.47 6.85 -1.18
N VAL A 121 2.40 7.61 -0.08
CA VAL A 121 1.88 8.98 -0.06
C VAL A 121 3.03 9.98 0.07
N GLY A 122 3.11 10.89 -0.91
CA GLY A 122 4.20 11.85 -1.01
C GLY A 122 5.47 11.24 -1.62
N ASP A 123 6.62 11.65 -1.11
CA ASP A 123 7.93 11.28 -1.65
C ASP A 123 8.66 10.26 -0.79
N VAL A 124 9.33 9.31 -1.44
CA VAL A 124 10.26 8.39 -0.77
C VAL A 124 11.62 9.09 -0.63
N PRO A 125 12.19 9.20 0.58
CA PRO A 125 13.54 9.75 0.76
C PRO A 125 14.58 8.94 -0.03
N GLU A 126 15.54 9.61 -0.68
CA GLU A 126 16.55 8.96 -1.54
C GLU A 126 17.33 7.88 -0.78
N GLU A 127 17.68 8.18 0.47
CA GLU A 127 18.40 7.30 1.37
C GLU A 127 17.65 5.99 1.67
N SER A 128 16.30 5.97 1.55
CA SER A 128 15.49 4.77 1.81
C SER A 128 15.37 3.84 0.61
N LYS A 129 15.66 4.32 -0.61
CA LYS A 129 15.29 3.63 -1.86
C LYS A 129 16.02 2.31 -2.07
N GLU A 130 17.33 2.29 -1.78
CA GLU A 130 18.14 1.08 -1.96
C GLU A 130 17.67 -0.05 -1.05
N LEU A 131 17.47 0.27 0.23
CA LEU A 131 17.01 -0.67 1.25
C LEU A 131 15.57 -1.15 0.99
N LEU A 132 14.69 -0.26 0.52
CA LEU A 132 13.35 -0.62 0.06
C LEU A 132 13.37 -1.58 -1.13
N LEU A 133 14.25 -1.34 -2.11
CA LEU A 133 14.37 -2.20 -3.27
C LEU A 133 14.89 -3.59 -2.87
N GLN A 134 15.88 -3.65 -1.97
CA GLN A 134 16.37 -4.91 -1.43
C GLN A 134 15.25 -5.67 -0.72
N GLY A 135 14.51 -5.01 0.17
CA GLY A 135 13.36 -5.60 0.86
C GLY A 135 12.31 -6.16 -0.09
N ALA A 136 11.92 -5.37 -1.08
CA ALA A 136 10.94 -5.79 -2.08
C ALA A 136 11.41 -7.00 -2.91
N LEU A 137 12.73 -7.20 -3.08
CA LEU A 137 13.31 -8.37 -3.74
C LEU A 137 13.45 -9.60 -2.82
N GLU A 138 13.43 -9.41 -1.50
CA GLU A 138 13.43 -10.49 -0.52
C GLU A 138 12.03 -11.05 -0.28
N VAL A 139 10.99 -10.22 -0.43
CA VAL A 139 9.60 -10.66 -0.40
C VAL A 139 9.33 -11.68 -1.53
N PRO A 140 8.65 -12.82 -1.24
CA PRO A 140 8.39 -13.87 -2.22
C PRO A 140 7.30 -13.53 -3.26
N TYR A 141 6.53 -12.46 -3.04
CA TYR A 141 5.40 -12.04 -3.87
C TYR A 141 5.71 -10.77 -4.67
N PRO A 142 5.06 -10.57 -5.84
CA PRO A 142 5.15 -9.33 -6.58
C PRO A 142 4.72 -8.11 -5.74
N VAL A 143 5.55 -7.06 -5.76
CA VAL A 143 5.27 -5.78 -5.09
C VAL A 143 4.79 -4.75 -6.12
N ARG A 144 3.49 -4.47 -6.11
CA ARG A 144 2.87 -3.44 -6.94
C ARG A 144 2.93 -2.11 -6.23
N THR A 145 3.60 -1.14 -6.83
CA THR A 145 3.68 0.21 -6.25
C THR A 145 2.52 1.07 -6.71
N VAL A 146 1.95 1.83 -5.77
CA VAL A 146 0.98 2.88 -6.04
C VAL A 146 1.53 4.17 -5.46
N SER A 147 1.55 5.23 -6.26
CA SER A 147 2.05 6.54 -5.86
C SER A 147 0.89 7.52 -5.75
N PHE A 148 0.79 8.22 -4.62
CA PHE A 148 -0.22 9.23 -4.36
C PHE A 148 0.47 10.53 -3.96
N ASN A 149 0.20 11.60 -4.70
CA ASN A 149 0.79 12.93 -4.48
C ASN A 149 2.33 12.97 -4.39
N ALA A 150 3.04 12.10 -5.12
CA ALA A 150 4.49 12.25 -5.25
C ALA A 150 4.82 13.57 -5.97
N ARG A 151 5.75 14.34 -5.39
CA ARG A 151 6.12 15.67 -5.92
C ARG A 151 7.42 15.63 -6.71
N ARG A 152 8.28 14.64 -6.45
CA ARG A 152 9.55 14.43 -7.16
C ARG A 152 9.41 13.35 -8.21
N GLU A 153 9.91 13.62 -9.41
CA GLU A 153 10.01 12.61 -10.48
C GLU A 153 10.83 11.39 -10.04
N GLY A 154 11.85 11.60 -9.19
CA GLY A 154 12.68 10.54 -8.65
C GLY A 154 11.92 9.50 -7.81
N THR A 155 10.82 9.89 -7.15
CA THR A 155 9.95 8.95 -6.41
C THR A 155 9.19 8.07 -7.40
N THR A 156 8.52 8.68 -8.38
CA THR A 156 7.71 7.96 -9.37
C THR A 156 8.56 7.03 -10.23
N ALA A 157 9.76 7.47 -10.62
CA ALA A 157 10.71 6.63 -11.38
C ALA A 157 11.18 5.43 -10.56
N PHE A 158 11.53 5.64 -9.29
CA PHE A 158 11.91 4.58 -8.37
C PHE A 158 10.80 3.55 -8.16
N LEU A 159 9.57 3.99 -7.89
CA LEU A 159 8.44 3.09 -7.68
C LEU A 159 8.14 2.24 -8.93
N LYS A 160 8.23 2.84 -10.13
CA LYS A 160 8.11 2.09 -11.39
C LYS A 160 9.19 1.01 -11.53
N ASP A 161 10.45 1.34 -11.21
CA ASP A 161 11.56 0.39 -11.25
C ASP A 161 11.40 -0.74 -10.23
N LEU A 162 11.02 -0.41 -8.98
CA LEU A 162 10.74 -1.37 -7.92
C LEU A 162 9.63 -2.34 -8.33
N SER A 163 8.53 -1.84 -8.89
CA SER A 163 7.44 -2.70 -9.38
C SER A 163 7.89 -3.59 -10.54
N ALA A 164 8.69 -3.07 -11.48
CA ALA A 164 9.17 -3.86 -12.62
C ALA A 164 10.09 -5.01 -12.19
N LYS A 165 10.99 -4.76 -11.23
CA LYS A 165 11.96 -5.76 -10.74
C LYS A 165 11.30 -6.88 -9.93
N THR A 166 10.16 -6.64 -9.29
CA THR A 166 9.43 -7.66 -8.52
C THR A 166 8.43 -8.46 -9.36
N ARG A 167 7.97 -7.94 -10.51
CA ARG A 167 7.03 -8.63 -11.43
C ARG A 167 7.60 -9.84 -12.16
N SER A 168 8.92 -10.01 -12.21
CA SER A 168 9.58 -11.09 -12.97
C SER A 168 9.70 -12.40 -12.17
N ARG A 169 8.92 -12.56 -11.10
CA ARG A 169 8.94 -13.69 -10.15
C ARG A 169 7.63 -14.44 -10.22
#